data_AF-A0A4S4NAS9-F1
#
_entry.id   AF-A0A4S4NAS9-F1
#
_cell.length_a   1.000
_cell.length_b   1.000
_cell.length_c   1.000
_cell.angle_alpha   90.00
_cell.angle_beta   90.00
_cell.angle_gamma   90.00
#
_symmetry.space_group_name_H-M   'P 1'
#
loop_
_entity.id
_entity.type
_entity.pdbx_description
1 polymer ?
#
loop_
_entity_poly.entity_id
_entity_poly.type
_entity_poly.pdbx_seq_one_letter_code
_entity_poly.pdbx_strand_id
1 'polypeptide(L)'
;MAADFYGIPNVETYSGGTEATAFHPNAVAALRRAGLETDREDAEGQNPIYRVRWREDMSPYRAFSKVWNAAPNPRKDFAAVMVCSEADAACPVVAGCDLRVALPFEDPKASDGTPREAAAYDASVQEIGREMLYVMHRAGQG
;
A
#
# COMPACT_ATOMS: atom_id res chain seq x y z
N MET A 1 5.78 -7.46 -3.82
CA MET A 1 5.26 -8.25 -4.94
C MET A 1 5.85 -7.86 -6.29
N ALA A 2 5.61 -6.66 -6.86
CA ALA A 2 6.08 -6.34 -8.22
C ALA A 2 7.60 -6.36 -8.39
N ALA A 3 8.36 -5.74 -7.47
CA ALA A 3 9.83 -5.79 -7.47
C ALA A 3 10.34 -7.24 -7.39
N ASP A 4 9.73 -8.04 -6.53
CA ASP A 4 10.04 -9.44 -6.33
C ASP A 4 9.72 -10.31 -7.56
N PHE A 5 8.60 -10.05 -8.25
CA PHE A 5 8.24 -10.71 -9.51
C PHE A 5 9.26 -10.45 -10.62
N TYR A 6 9.81 -9.24 -10.71
CA TYR A 6 10.86 -8.87 -11.67
C TYR A 6 12.29 -9.12 -11.15
N GLY A 7 12.45 -9.69 -9.95
CA GLY A 7 13.77 -9.99 -9.38
C GLY A 7 14.62 -8.76 -9.05
N ILE A 8 14.01 -7.61 -8.76
CA ILE A 8 14.72 -6.38 -8.42
C ILE A 8 15.08 -6.41 -6.93
N PRO A 9 16.37 -6.52 -6.57
CA PRO A 9 16.79 -6.61 -5.17
C PRO A 9 16.73 -5.25 -4.47
N ASN A 10 16.82 -5.28 -3.14
CA ASN A 10 16.98 -4.08 -2.30
C ASN A 10 15.84 -3.05 -2.40
N VAL A 11 14.61 -3.51 -2.70
CA VAL A 11 13.40 -2.68 -2.64
C VAL A 11 12.66 -2.95 -1.34
N GLU A 12 12.63 -1.95 -0.47
CA GLU A 12 11.80 -1.95 0.73
C GLU A 12 10.64 -0.97 0.56
N THR A 13 9.45 -1.38 0.98
CA THR A 13 8.25 -0.55 0.86
C THR A 13 7.64 -0.29 2.22
N TYR A 14 7.13 0.92 2.38
CA TYR A 14 6.53 1.41 3.61
C TYR A 14 5.24 2.15 3.26
N SER A 15 4.37 2.33 4.25
CA SER A 15 3.12 3.07 4.10
C SER A 15 2.87 3.95 5.33
N GLY A 16 2.10 5.01 5.15
CA GLY A 16 1.59 5.80 6.25
C GLY A 16 0.68 6.92 5.76
N GLY A 17 -0.24 7.33 6.64
CA GLY A 17 -1.16 8.43 6.40
C GLY A 17 -0.82 9.64 7.26
N THR A 18 -1.68 10.66 7.20
CA THR A 18 -1.68 11.78 8.15
C THR A 18 -2.11 11.32 9.55
N GLU A 19 -2.95 10.30 9.62
CA GLU A 19 -3.47 9.71 10.86
C GLU A 19 -3.37 8.17 10.83
N ALA A 20 -3.40 7.54 12.01
CA ALA A 20 -3.39 6.10 12.14
C ALA A 20 -4.81 5.58 12.44
N THR A 21 -5.55 5.25 11.38
CA THR A 21 -6.88 4.61 11.47
C THR A 21 -6.81 3.16 11.00
N ALA A 22 -7.57 2.25 11.59
CA ALA A 22 -7.58 0.83 11.23
C ALA A 22 -7.57 0.56 9.71
N PHE A 23 -6.80 -0.42 9.26
CA PHE A 23 -6.80 -0.80 7.85
C PHE A 23 -8.18 -1.32 7.44
N HIS A 24 -8.74 -0.77 6.35
CA HIS A 24 -10.14 -0.98 6.00
C HIS A 24 -10.44 -2.44 5.68
N PRO A 25 -11.48 -3.06 6.28
CA PRO A 25 -11.81 -4.47 6.03
C PRO A 25 -12.08 -4.82 4.57
N ASN A 26 -12.68 -3.89 3.80
CA ASN A 26 -12.94 -4.12 2.38
C ASN A 26 -11.67 -4.12 1.54
N ALA A 27 -10.65 -3.35 1.93
CA ALA A 27 -9.34 -3.40 1.29
C ALA A 27 -8.66 -4.75 1.58
N VAL A 28 -8.72 -5.23 2.82
CA VAL A 28 -8.23 -6.57 3.19
C VAL A 28 -8.95 -7.67 2.40
N ALA A 29 -10.26 -7.57 2.25
CA ALA A 29 -11.05 -8.53 1.48
C ALA A 29 -10.69 -8.50 -0.01
N ALA A 30 -10.43 -7.33 -0.59
CA ALA A 30 -9.98 -7.19 -1.97
C ALA A 30 -8.58 -7.79 -2.20
N LEU A 31 -7.64 -7.58 -1.27
CA LEU A 31 -6.33 -8.25 -1.33
C LEU A 31 -6.47 -9.79 -1.35
N ARG A 32 -7.35 -10.34 -0.51
CA ARG A 32 -7.65 -11.78 -0.51
C ARG A 32 -8.27 -12.26 -1.82
N ARG A 33 -9.24 -11.53 -2.37
CA ARG A 33 -9.85 -11.84 -3.68
C ARG A 33 -8.84 -11.77 -4.82
N ALA A 34 -7.84 -10.91 -4.72
CA ALA A 34 -6.72 -10.82 -5.66
C ALA A 34 -5.69 -11.97 -5.51
N GLY A 35 -5.90 -12.90 -4.58
CA GLY A 35 -5.04 -14.07 -4.37
C GLY A 35 -3.91 -13.86 -3.36
N LEU A 36 -3.92 -12.75 -2.60
CA LEU A 36 -2.94 -12.51 -1.54
C LEU A 36 -3.41 -13.15 -0.24
N GLU A 37 -2.59 -14.04 0.32
CA GLU A 37 -2.81 -14.55 1.67
C GLU A 37 -2.68 -13.40 2.66
N THR A 38 -3.77 -13.07 3.34
CA THR A 38 -3.82 -11.93 4.26
C THR A 38 -4.44 -12.36 5.58
N ASP A 39 -3.60 -12.51 6.61
CA ASP A 39 -3.99 -12.96 7.94
C ASP A 39 -3.85 -11.84 8.95
N ARG A 40 -4.81 -11.75 9.86
CA ARG A 40 -4.71 -10.83 11.00
C ARG A 40 -3.76 -11.42 12.05
N GLU A 41 -2.85 -10.62 12.61
CA GLU A 41 -1.90 -11.03 13.66
C GLU A 41 -2.59 -11.06 15.03
N ASP A 42 -3.42 -10.06 15.32
CA ASP A 42 -4.03 -9.81 16.62
C ASP A 42 -5.56 -9.75 16.53
N ALA A 43 -6.26 -10.63 17.27
CA ALA A 43 -7.71 -10.86 17.11
C ALA A 43 -8.61 -9.68 17.55
N GLU A 44 -8.16 -8.86 18.51
CA GLU A 44 -9.01 -7.86 19.20
C GLU A 44 -8.54 -6.40 19.07
N GLY A 45 -7.42 -6.14 18.38
CA GLY A 45 -6.87 -4.79 18.23
C GLY A 45 -7.75 -3.85 17.40
N GLN A 46 -7.87 -2.57 17.80
CA GLN A 46 -8.60 -1.56 17.03
C GLN A 46 -7.85 -1.16 15.74
N ASN A 47 -6.52 -1.25 15.72
CA ASN A 47 -5.68 -1.03 14.54
C ASN A 47 -4.84 -2.29 14.28
N PRO A 48 -5.44 -3.35 13.73
CA PRO A 48 -4.80 -4.65 13.65
C PRO A 48 -3.65 -4.68 12.65
N ILE A 49 -2.69 -5.55 12.91
CA ILE A 49 -1.59 -5.83 11.99
C ILE A 49 -1.99 -7.01 11.10
N TYR A 50 -1.81 -6.85 9.79
CA TYR A 50 -2.04 -7.90 8.82
C TYR A 50 -0.73 -8.43 8.26
N ARG A 51 -0.61 -9.74 8.18
CA ARG A 51 0.47 -10.47 7.51
C ARG A 51 0.01 -10.78 6.09
N VAL A 52 0.63 -10.14 5.11
CA VAL A 52 0.35 -10.33 3.69
C VAL A 52 1.46 -11.17 3.06
N ARG A 53 1.09 -12.24 2.35
CA ARG A 53 2.01 -13.08 1.56
C ARG A 53 1.51 -13.23 0.13
N TRP A 54 2.46 -13.29 -0.80
CA TRP A 54 2.23 -13.59 -2.23
C TRP A 54 3.04 -14.81 -2.71
N ARG A 55 3.82 -15.44 -1.81
CA ARG A 55 4.49 -16.74 -1.97
C ARG A 55 4.47 -17.45 -0.61
N GLU A 56 4.61 -18.77 -0.60
CA GLU A 56 4.65 -19.56 0.64
C GLU A 56 5.96 -19.34 1.43
N ASP A 57 7.09 -19.20 0.74
CA ASP A 57 8.44 -19.19 1.28
C ASP A 57 9.00 -17.77 1.54
N MET A 58 8.14 -16.83 1.89
CA MET A 58 8.54 -15.45 2.20
C MET A 58 8.28 -15.07 3.65
N SER A 59 9.08 -14.13 4.15
CA SER A 59 8.72 -13.40 5.36
C SER A 59 7.47 -12.56 5.06
N PRO A 60 6.38 -12.65 5.86
CA PRO A 60 5.16 -11.91 5.59
C PRO A 60 5.38 -10.40 5.64
N TYR A 61 4.78 -9.68 4.70
CA TYR A 61 4.72 -8.23 4.74
C TYR A 61 3.73 -7.78 5.82
N ARG A 62 4.17 -6.98 6.78
CA ARG A 62 3.33 -6.48 7.88
C ARG A 62 2.65 -5.17 7.48
N ALA A 63 1.38 -5.25 7.12
CA ALA A 63 0.53 -4.12 6.78
C ALA A 63 -0.28 -3.67 8.01
N PHE A 64 -0.11 -2.40 8.39
CA PHE A 64 -0.85 -1.76 9.48
C PHE A 64 -0.82 -0.25 9.30
N SER A 65 -1.82 0.42 9.86
CA SER A 65 -1.92 1.86 9.72
C SER A 65 -1.05 2.58 10.74
N LYS A 66 -0.36 3.61 10.28
CA LYS A 66 0.51 4.46 11.08
C LYS A 66 0.65 5.83 10.44
N VAL A 67 1.06 6.81 11.23
CA VAL A 67 1.45 8.13 10.69
C VAL A 67 2.71 7.95 9.85
N TRP A 68 2.82 8.68 8.74
CA TRP A 68 3.92 8.56 7.77
C TRP A 68 5.33 8.72 8.36
N ASN A 69 5.49 9.47 9.46
CA ASN A 69 6.78 9.68 10.13
C ASN A 69 7.04 8.70 11.30
N ALA A 70 6.13 7.76 11.54
CA ALA A 70 6.27 6.75 12.58
C ALA A 70 7.14 5.57 12.10
N ALA A 71 7.87 4.96 13.03
CA ALA A 71 8.60 3.73 12.76
C ALA A 71 7.64 2.62 12.25
N PRO A 72 8.08 1.75 11.33
CA PRO A 72 9.46 1.60 10.81
C PRO A 72 9.79 2.46 9.58
N ASN A 73 9.00 3.49 9.24
CA ASN A 73 9.26 4.26 8.01
C ASN A 73 10.63 4.95 8.04
N PRO A 74 11.33 5.01 6.89
CA PRO A 74 12.61 5.71 6.79
C PRO A 74 12.42 7.21 7.02
N ARG A 75 13.47 7.84 7.55
CA ARG A 75 13.50 9.30 7.78
C ARG A 75 14.33 10.06 6.75
N LYS A 76 15.09 9.36 5.92
CA LYS A 76 15.95 9.88 4.85
C LYS A 76 16.20 8.80 3.79
N ASP A 77 16.72 9.19 2.64
CA ASP A 77 17.16 8.30 1.55
C ASP A 77 16.00 7.43 1.00
N PHE A 78 14.84 8.06 0.76
CA PHE A 78 13.63 7.36 0.27
C PHE A 78 12.88 8.16 -0.80
N ALA A 79 12.06 7.46 -1.60
CA ALA A 79 11.11 8.09 -2.50
C ALA A 79 9.71 8.09 -1.89
N ALA A 80 9.03 9.24 -1.91
CA ALA A 80 7.66 9.40 -1.46
C ALA A 80 6.70 9.29 -2.66
N VAL A 81 5.79 8.33 -2.61
CA VAL A 81 4.70 8.18 -3.60
C VAL A 81 3.39 8.61 -2.95
N MET A 82 2.83 9.71 -3.43
CA MET A 82 1.58 10.29 -2.93
C MET A 82 0.40 9.67 -3.69
N VAL A 83 -0.29 8.74 -3.05
CA VAL A 83 -1.35 7.92 -3.67
C VAL A 83 -2.77 8.45 -3.51
N CYS A 84 -2.98 9.40 -2.60
CA CYS A 84 -4.25 10.13 -2.49
C CYS A 84 -4.02 11.62 -2.76
N SER A 85 -4.99 12.23 -3.43
CA SER A 85 -4.99 13.67 -3.75
C SER A 85 -4.96 14.54 -2.48
N GLU A 86 -5.59 14.07 -1.40
CA GLU A 86 -5.54 14.74 -0.09
C GLU A 86 -4.12 14.79 0.49
N ALA A 87 -3.37 13.68 0.47
CA ALA A 87 -2.00 13.68 0.97
C ALA A 87 -1.08 14.51 0.08
N ASP A 88 -1.29 14.50 -1.24
CA ASP A 88 -0.53 15.33 -2.16
C ASP A 88 -0.72 16.83 -1.86
N ALA A 89 -1.97 17.27 -1.63
CA ALA A 89 -2.29 18.65 -1.29
C ALA A 89 -1.86 19.04 0.14
N ALA A 90 -2.01 18.13 1.11
CA ALA A 90 -1.73 18.40 2.52
C ALA A 90 -0.23 18.43 2.84
N CYS A 91 0.61 17.79 2.02
CA CYS A 91 2.04 17.67 2.27
C CYS A 91 2.87 18.02 1.02
N PRO A 92 3.04 19.32 0.71
CA PRO A 92 3.84 19.75 -0.43
C PRO A 92 5.33 19.43 -0.27
N VAL A 93 5.79 19.24 0.97
CA VAL A 93 7.19 18.89 1.30
C VAL A 93 7.20 17.67 2.21
N VAL A 94 7.76 16.56 1.70
CA VAL A 94 8.03 15.35 2.49
C VAL A 94 9.50 15.39 2.90
N ALA A 95 9.77 15.66 4.18
CA ALA A 95 11.15 15.79 4.66
C ALA A 95 11.92 14.46 4.54
N GLY A 96 13.15 14.53 4.03
CA GLY A 96 14.04 13.39 3.88
C GLY A 96 13.82 12.54 2.62
N CYS A 97 12.83 12.85 1.78
CA CYS A 97 12.69 12.15 0.50
C CYS A 97 13.64 12.73 -0.57
N ASP A 98 14.25 11.86 -1.37
CA ASP A 98 15.05 12.26 -2.54
C ASP A 98 14.18 12.53 -3.77
N LEU A 99 13.02 11.87 -3.81
CA LEU A 99 12.06 11.98 -4.89
C LEU A 99 10.64 11.99 -4.30
N ARG A 100 9.80 12.89 -4.81
CA ARG A 100 8.36 12.95 -4.49
C ARG A 100 7.58 12.82 -5.78
N VAL A 101 6.72 11.81 -5.87
CA VAL A 101 5.89 11.52 -7.05
C VAL A 101 4.43 11.48 -6.63
N ALA A 102 3.58 12.24 -7.32
CA ALA A 102 2.13 12.12 -7.17
C ALA A 102 1.60 11.06 -8.15
N LEU A 103 0.89 10.07 -7.62
CA LEU A 103 0.23 9.00 -8.38
C LEU A 103 -1.15 8.75 -7.74
N PRO A 104 -2.10 9.69 -7.87
CA PRO A 104 -3.37 9.61 -7.17
C PRO A 104 -4.28 8.52 -7.76
N PHE A 105 -4.95 7.77 -6.87
CA PHE A 105 -6.03 6.84 -7.20
C PHE A 105 -7.35 7.31 -6.61
N GLU A 106 -8.47 6.92 -7.21
CA GLU A 106 -9.79 7.18 -6.65
C GLU A 106 -9.98 6.34 -5.37
N ASP A 107 -10.45 6.98 -4.29
CA ASP A 107 -10.67 6.27 -3.02
C ASP A 107 -11.92 5.37 -3.13
N PRO A 108 -11.77 4.03 -3.07
CA PRO A 108 -12.90 3.12 -3.20
C PRO A 108 -13.93 3.26 -2.07
N LYS A 109 -13.57 3.93 -0.96
CA LYS A 109 -14.48 4.25 0.15
C LYS A 109 -15.70 5.07 -0.30
N ALA A 110 -15.61 5.79 -1.41
CA ALA A 110 -16.76 6.49 -2.01
C ALA A 110 -17.91 5.54 -2.39
N SER A 111 -17.63 4.24 -2.54
CA SER A 111 -18.62 3.21 -2.85
C SER A 111 -19.14 2.45 -1.61
N ASP A 112 -18.73 2.83 -0.39
CA ASP A 112 -19.16 2.19 0.84
C ASP A 112 -20.69 2.24 1.02
N GLY A 113 -21.27 1.12 1.45
CA GLY A 113 -22.71 0.93 1.60
C GLY A 113 -23.48 0.75 0.29
N THR A 114 -22.80 0.78 -0.87
CA THR A 114 -23.44 0.59 -2.18
C THR A 114 -23.31 -0.85 -2.67
N PRO A 115 -24.15 -1.29 -3.63
CA PRO A 115 -23.99 -2.59 -4.28
C PRO A 115 -22.67 -2.77 -5.05
N ARG A 116 -21.91 -1.69 -5.30
CA ARG A 116 -20.63 -1.73 -6.04
C ARG A 116 -19.41 -1.73 -5.15
N GLU A 117 -19.57 -1.68 -3.82
CA GLU A 117 -18.49 -1.57 -2.84
C GLU A 117 -17.35 -2.56 -3.12
N ALA A 118 -17.63 -3.87 -3.13
CA ALA A 118 -16.60 -4.88 -3.37
C ALA A 118 -15.87 -4.70 -4.72
N ALA A 119 -16.61 -4.38 -5.78
CA ALA A 119 -16.06 -4.19 -7.12
C ALA A 119 -15.18 -2.93 -7.20
N ALA A 120 -15.51 -1.86 -6.47
CA ALA A 120 -14.69 -0.65 -6.40
C ALA A 120 -13.33 -0.94 -5.75
N TYR A 121 -13.31 -1.62 -4.61
CA TYR A 121 -12.06 -2.03 -3.96
C TYR A 121 -11.23 -2.98 -4.83
N ASP A 122 -11.87 -3.92 -5.54
CA ASP A 122 -11.17 -4.82 -6.46
C ASP A 122 -10.55 -4.06 -7.64
N ALA A 123 -11.27 -3.09 -8.20
CA ALA A 123 -10.77 -2.22 -9.27
C ALA A 123 -9.54 -1.41 -8.81
N SER A 124 -9.58 -0.84 -7.59
CA SER A 124 -8.42 -0.12 -7.03
C SER A 124 -7.21 -1.04 -6.86
N VAL A 125 -7.39 -2.26 -6.37
CA VAL A 125 -6.27 -3.23 -6.25
C VAL A 125 -5.66 -3.56 -7.62
N GLN A 126 -6.50 -3.77 -8.64
CA GLN A 126 -6.04 -4.08 -10.00
C GLN A 126 -5.31 -2.89 -10.64
N GLU A 127 -5.83 -1.68 -10.47
CA GLU A 127 -5.20 -0.46 -10.99
C GLU A 127 -3.84 -0.21 -10.34
N ILE A 128 -3.78 -0.18 -9.00
CA ILE A 128 -2.53 0.00 -8.25
C ILE A 128 -1.53 -1.11 -8.62
N GLY A 129 -1.99 -2.36 -8.66
CA GLY A 129 -1.16 -3.50 -9.03
C GLY A 129 -0.53 -3.36 -10.42
N ARG A 130 -1.31 -2.93 -11.41
CA ARG A 130 -0.85 -2.70 -12.78
C ARG A 130 0.20 -1.59 -12.85
N GLU A 131 -0.04 -0.45 -12.21
CA GLU A 131 0.91 0.65 -12.19
C GLU A 131 2.24 0.24 -11.54
N MET A 132 2.18 -0.46 -10.40
CA MET A 132 3.39 -0.93 -9.72
C MET A 132 4.15 -1.98 -10.54
N LEU A 133 3.45 -2.87 -11.24
CA LEU A 133 4.08 -3.81 -12.17
C LEU A 133 4.78 -3.09 -13.32
N TYR A 134 4.14 -2.09 -13.92
CA TYR A 134 4.74 -1.32 -15.01
C TYR A 134 5.99 -0.55 -14.55
N VAL A 135 5.91 0.15 -13.41
CA VAL A 135 7.05 0.90 -12.86
C VAL A 135 8.23 -0.03 -12.56
N MET A 136 7.98 -1.17 -11.91
CA MET A 136 9.06 -2.12 -11.60
C MET A 136 9.63 -2.75 -12.87
N HIS A 137 8.79 -3.11 -13.85
CA HIS A 137 9.28 -3.57 -15.15
C HIS A 137 10.25 -2.59 -15.80
N ARG A 138 9.92 -1.28 -15.77
CA ARG A 138 10.78 -0.22 -16.33
C ARG A 138 12.06 -0.04 -15.51
N ALA A 139 11.99 -0.13 -14.19
CA ALA A 139 13.16 0.01 -13.31
C ALA A 139 14.14 -1.16 -13.43
N GLY A 140 13.65 -2.39 -13.67
CA GLY A 140 14.48 -3.59 -13.84
C GLY A 140 15.14 -3.74 -15.21
N GLN A 141 14.91 -2.81 -16.14
CA GLN A 141 15.53 -2.80 -17.48
C GLN A 141 16.86 -2.03 -17.55
N GLY A 142 17.41 -1.62 -16.40
CA GLY A 142 18.66 -0.86 -16.28
C GLY A 142 19.89 -1.72 -16.03
#